data_AF-A0A1J5HGF2-F1
#
_entry.id   AF-A0A1J5HGF2-F1
#
_cell.length_a   1.000
_cell.length_b   1.000
_cell.length_c   1.000
_cell.angle_alpha   90.00
_cell.angle_beta   90.00
_cell.angle_gamma   90.00
#
_symmetry.space_group_name_H-M   'P 1'
#
loop_
_entity.id
_entity.type
_entity.pdbx_description
1 polymer ?
#
loop_
_entity_poly.entity_id
_entity_poly.type
_entity_poly.pdbx_seq_one_letter_code
_entity_poly.pdbx_strand_id
1 'polypeptide(L)'
;MGFGIILPLLPYIAEKYQANPFQIGMLTASYSFFQLVASPIIGRLSDRYGRKKILIISQFGSAVGYLLLGIAGNLPLLFISRIVDGITGGNISIAQAYIADVTDKKIVPKEWE
;
A
#
# COMPACT_ATOMS: atom_id res chain seq x y z
N MET A 1 2.60 -5.68 -2.90
CA MET A 1 2.56 -7.10 -3.31
C MET A 1 1.15 -7.69 -3.17
N GLY A 2 0.43 -7.57 -2.03
CA GLY A 2 -0.90 -8.20 -1.86
C GLY A 2 -2.09 -7.53 -2.57
N PHE A 3 -1.97 -6.27 -2.98
CA PHE A 3 -3.06 -5.49 -3.59
C PHE A 3 -3.70 -6.17 -4.82
N GLY A 4 -2.89 -6.74 -5.72
CA GLY A 4 -3.39 -7.39 -6.94
C GLY A 4 -4.24 -8.64 -6.69
N ILE A 5 -4.01 -9.34 -5.57
CA ILE A 5 -4.82 -10.49 -5.17
C ILE A 5 -6.16 -10.02 -4.58
N ILE A 6 -6.14 -8.94 -3.81
CA ILE A 6 -7.31 -8.48 -3.08
C ILE A 6 -8.31 -7.76 -3.97
N LEU A 7 -7.85 -7.08 -5.03
CA LEU A 7 -8.71 -6.27 -5.89
C LEU A 7 -9.96 -7.01 -6.43
N PRO A 8 -9.87 -8.25 -6.97
CA PRO A 8 -11.06 -9.01 -7.37
C PRO A 8 -11.82 -9.63 -6.19
N LEU A 9 -11.16 -9.90 -5.05
CA LEU A 9 -11.77 -10.54 -3.88
C LEU A 9 -12.55 -9.58 -2.99
N LEU A 10 -12.13 -8.31 -2.94
CA LEU A 10 -12.69 -7.29 -2.07
C LEU A 10 -14.21 -7.08 -2.28
N PRO A 11 -14.75 -6.96 -3.51
CA PRO A 11 -16.20 -6.84 -3.71
C PRO A 11 -16.95 -8.08 -3.20
N TYR A 12 -16.44 -9.28 -3.46
CA TYR A 12 -17.05 -10.54 -2.99
C TYR A 12 -17.11 -10.61 -1.45
N ILE A 13 -16.02 -10.23 -0.77
CA ILE A 13 -15.98 -10.19 0.70
C ILE A 13 -16.93 -9.12 1.25
N ALA A 14 -17.02 -7.96 0.60
CA ALA A 14 -17.92 -6.88 1.01
C ALA A 14 -19.40 -7.25 0.83
N GLU A 15 -19.77 -7.92 -0.27
CA GLU A 15 -21.13 -8.42 -0.51
C GLU A 15 -21.57 -9.43 0.57
N LYS A 16 -20.66 -10.28 1.05
CA LYS A 16 -20.93 -11.20 2.18
C LYS A 16 -21.39 -10.45 3.44
N TYR A 17 -20.96 -9.20 3.62
CA TYR A 17 -21.38 -8.32 4.71
C TYR A 17 -22.49 -7.34 4.32
N GLN A 18 -23.27 -7.67 3.29
CA GLN A 18 -24.41 -6.89 2.80
C GLN A 18 -24.03 -5.47 2.36
N ALA A 19 -22.79 -5.27 1.90
CA ALA A 19 -22.36 -3.98 1.37
C ALA A 19 -23.10 -3.64 0.07
N ASN A 20 -23.62 -2.42 -0.03
CA ASN A 20 -24.19 -1.93 -1.29
C ASN A 20 -23.09 -1.49 -2.28
N PRO A 21 -23.38 -1.35 -3.58
CA PRO A 21 -22.38 -0.96 -4.58
C PRO A 21 -21.64 0.34 -4.25
N PHE A 22 -22.32 1.30 -3.63
CA PHE A 22 -21.73 2.56 -3.19
C PHE A 22 -20.69 2.35 -2.08
N GLN A 23 -20.97 1.47 -1.11
CA GLN A 23 -20.04 1.10 -0.04
C GLN A 23 -18.83 0.34 -0.57
N ILE A 24 -19.00 -0.54 -1.56
CA ILE A 24 -17.88 -1.22 -2.23
C ILE A 24 -16.98 -0.20 -2.94
N GLY A 25 -17.59 0.78 -3.61
CA GLY A 25 -16.88 1.92 -4.20
C GLY A 25 -16.09 2.72 -3.15
N MET A 26 -16.74 3.08 -2.03
CA MET A 26 -16.08 3.77 -0.92
C MET A 26 -14.97 2.94 -0.27
N LEU A 27 -15.13 1.62 -0.18
CA LEU A 27 -14.14 0.72 0.39
C LEU A 27 -12.85 0.73 -0.46
N THR A 28 -13.00 0.63 -1.78
CA THR A 28 -11.88 0.76 -2.72
C THR A 28 -11.26 2.16 -2.68
N ALA A 29 -12.11 3.20 -2.66
CA ALA A 29 -11.66 4.59 -2.61
C ALA A 29 -10.91 4.93 -1.32
N SER A 30 -11.30 4.33 -0.18
CA SER A 30 -10.66 4.58 1.11
C SER A 30 -9.17 4.23 1.08
N TYR A 31 -8.81 3.06 0.55
CA TYR A 31 -7.40 2.67 0.37
C TYR A 31 -6.65 3.71 -0.47
N SER A 32 -7.18 4.08 -1.64
CA SER A 32 -6.54 5.03 -2.56
C SER A 32 -6.40 6.42 -1.95
N PHE A 33 -7.41 6.88 -1.21
CA PHE A 33 -7.40 8.19 -0.54
C PHE A 33 -6.32 8.25 0.54
N PHE A 34 -6.28 7.27 1.44
CA PHE A 34 -5.25 7.23 2.48
C PHE A 34 -3.85 7.00 1.91
N GLN A 35 -3.72 6.20 0.84
CA GLN A 35 -2.47 6.04 0.11
C GLN A 35 -2.00 7.35 -0.51
N LEU A 36 -2.89 8.10 -1.16
CA LEU A 36 -2.56 9.40 -1.76
C LEU A 36 -2.02 10.38 -0.72
N VAL A 37 -2.65 10.45 0.46
CA VAL A 37 -2.23 11.34 1.55
C VAL A 37 -0.93 10.86 2.21
N ALA A 38 -0.80 9.57 2.47
CA ALA A 38 0.32 9.03 3.23
C ALA A 38 1.60 8.85 2.40
N SER A 39 1.49 8.54 1.11
CA SER A 39 2.64 8.33 0.22
C SER A 39 3.68 9.46 0.25
N PRO A 40 3.33 10.75 0.11
CA PRO A 40 4.31 11.84 0.19
C PRO A 40 4.87 12.07 1.60
N ILE A 41 4.15 11.65 2.65
CA ILE A 41 4.61 11.76 4.04
C ILE A 41 5.65 10.68 4.32
N ILE A 42 5.33 9.42 4.00
CA ILE A 42 6.23 8.29 4.20
C ILE A 42 7.44 8.39 3.27
N GLY A 43 7.28 8.90 2.04
CA GLY A 43 8.39 9.18 1.14
C GLY A 43 9.43 10.12 1.77
N ARG A 44 9.00 11.28 2.27
CA ARG A 44 9.87 12.23 2.99
C ARG A 44 10.48 11.63 4.26
N LEU A 45 9.71 10.81 4.96
CA LEU A 45 10.20 10.09 6.14
C LEU A 45 11.32 9.08 5.77
N SER A 46 11.17 8.42 4.62
CA SER A 46 12.15 7.48 4.08
C SER A 46 13.46 8.16 3.70
N ASP A 47 13.40 9.38 3.17
CA ASP A 47 14.58 10.18 2.84
C ASP A 47 15.34 10.57 4.12
N ARG A 48 14.62 10.94 5.19
CA ARG A 48 15.23 11.42 6.45
C ARG A 48 15.76 10.30 7.34
N TYR A 49 15.02 9.20 7.49
CA TYR A 49 15.34 8.13 8.44
C TYR A 49 15.99 6.89 7.80
N GLY A 50 16.17 6.93 6.47
CA GLY A 50 16.75 5.87 5.67
C GLY A 50 15.69 4.97 5.01
N ARG A 51 15.80 4.84 3.69
CA ARG A 51 14.81 4.16 2.85
C ARG A 51 14.56 2.71 3.25
N LYS A 52 15.62 1.94 3.54
CA LYS A 52 15.50 0.53 3.95
C LYS A 52 14.66 0.34 5.21
N LYS A 53 14.86 1.19 6.23
CA LYS A 53 14.13 1.08 7.51
C LYS A 53 12.65 1.40 7.33
N ILE A 54 12.36 2.51 6.64
CA ILE A 54 10.96 2.91 6.41
C ILE A 54 10.24 1.93 5.49
N LEU A 55 10.91 1.36 4.48
CA LEU A 55 10.34 0.31 3.63
C LEU A 55 9.91 -0.93 4.43
N ILE A 56 10.71 -1.36 5.40
CA ILE A 56 10.36 -2.51 6.28
C ILE A 56 9.16 -2.16 7.16
N ILE A 57 9.13 -0.96 7.75
CA ILE A 57 8.02 -0.49 8.59
C ILE A 57 6.73 -0.41 7.79
N SER A 58 6.78 0.18 6.60
CA SER A 58 5.60 0.31 5.74
C SER A 58 5.11 -1.05 5.25
N GLN A 59 6.02 -1.97 4.95
CA GLN A 59 5.66 -3.36 4.61
C GLN A 59 5.03 -4.12 5.79
N PHE A 60 5.51 -3.89 7.01
CA PHE A 60 4.90 -4.44 8.22
C PHE A 60 3.50 -3.90 8.45
N GLY A 61 3.30 -2.59 8.25
CA GLY A 61 1.98 -1.98 8.33
C GLY A 61 0.99 -2.54 7.29
N SER A 62 1.43 -2.76 6.05
CA SER A 62 0.60 -3.45 5.04
C SER A 62 0.28 -4.88 5.45
N ALA A 63 1.22 -5.61 6.08
CA ALA A 63 0.95 -6.94 6.59
C ALA A 63 -0.14 -6.93 7.68
N VAL A 64 -0.11 -5.96 8.59
CA VAL A 64 -1.18 -5.74 9.57
C VAL A 64 -2.51 -5.43 8.88
N GLY A 65 -2.51 -4.57 7.86
CA GLY A 65 -3.70 -4.27 7.05
C GLY A 65 -4.30 -5.53 6.39
N TYR A 66 -3.47 -6.43 5.88
CA TYR A 66 -3.93 -7.71 5.33
C TYR A 66 -4.39 -8.71 6.37
N LEU A 67 -3.76 -8.76 7.54
CA LEU A 67 -4.25 -9.58 8.66
C LEU A 67 -5.63 -9.11 9.12
N LEU A 68 -5.82 -7.80 9.26
CA LEU A 68 -7.13 -7.20 9.59
C LEU A 68 -8.19 -7.52 8.55
N LEU A 69 -7.82 -7.51 7.26
CA LEU A 69 -8.72 -7.94 6.18
C LEU A 69 -9.07 -9.43 6.31
N GLY A 70 -8.10 -10.28 6.61
CA GLY A 70 -8.28 -11.73 6.72
C GLY A 70 -9.17 -12.16 7.88
N ILE A 71 -9.12 -11.43 8.99
CA ILE A 71 -9.99 -11.65 10.17
C ILE A 71 -11.25 -10.80 10.17
N ALA A 72 -11.50 -10.03 9.11
CA ALA A 72 -12.62 -9.11 9.07
C ALA A 72 -13.96 -9.87 9.14
N GLY A 73 -14.72 -9.63 10.20
CA GLY A 73 -16.05 -10.22 10.42
C GLY A 73 -17.23 -9.27 10.15
N ASN A 74 -16.96 -8.04 9.72
CA ASN A 74 -17.97 -7.03 9.44
C ASN A 74 -17.42 -5.93 8.51
N LEU A 75 -18.34 -5.11 7.95
CA LEU A 75 -18.00 -4.05 7.01
C LEU A 75 -17.10 -2.94 7.60
N PRO A 76 -17.33 -2.42 8.83
CA PRO A 76 -16.41 -1.45 9.43
C PRO A 76 -14.96 -1.93 9.56
N LEU A 77 -14.75 -3.20 9.92
CA LEU A 77 -13.42 -3.78 10.03
C LEU A 77 -12.73 -3.91 8.67
N LEU A 78 -13.49 -4.15 7.59
CA LEU A 78 -12.97 -4.05 6.23
C LEU A 78 -12.46 -2.64 5.93
N PHE A 79 -13.22 -1.59 6.26
CA PHE A 79 -12.77 -0.21 6.09
C PHE A 79 -11.49 0.06 6.88
N ILE A 80 -11.43 -0.33 8.16
CA ILE A 80 -10.21 -0.18 8.97
C ILE A 80 -9.01 -0.87 8.30
N SER A 81 -9.20 -2.08 7.78
CA SER A 81 -8.14 -2.80 7.04
C SER A 81 -7.63 -2.01 5.82
N ARG A 82 -8.54 -1.35 5.08
CA ARG A 82 -8.20 -0.55 3.88
C ARG A 82 -7.47 0.73 4.26
N ILE A 83 -7.90 1.37 5.34
CA ILE A 83 -7.28 2.59 5.85
C ILE A 83 -5.85 2.30 6.32
N VAL A 84 -5.66 1.24 7.10
CA VAL A 84 -4.33 0.83 7.58
C VAL A 84 -3.41 0.54 6.41
N ASP A 85 -3.85 -0.30 5.46
CA ASP A 85 -3.04 -0.63 4.27
C ASP A 85 -2.77 0.60 3.38
N GLY A 86 -3.75 1.50 3.26
CA GLY A 86 -3.62 2.76 2.53
C GLY A 86 -2.59 3.69 3.16
N ILE A 87 -2.66 3.91 4.48
CA ILE A 87 -1.68 4.73 5.20
C ILE A 87 -0.28 4.16 5.01
N THR A 88 -0.13 2.84 4.93
CA THR A 88 1.18 2.20 4.74
C THR A 88 1.54 2.01 3.27
N GLY A 89 0.73 2.48 2.32
CA GLY A 89 0.82 2.17 0.89
C GLY A 89 1.97 2.82 0.11
N GLY A 90 2.93 3.49 0.76
CA GLY A 90 4.08 4.14 0.13
C GLY A 90 5.20 3.19 -0.37
N ASN A 91 5.01 1.88 -0.20
CA ASN A 91 6.03 0.83 -0.36
C ASN A 91 6.71 0.84 -1.74
N ILE A 92 5.91 0.98 -2.81
CA ILE A 92 6.42 0.91 -4.20
C ILE A 92 7.34 2.10 -4.49
N SER A 93 6.92 3.31 -4.10
CA SER A 93 7.71 4.53 -4.31
C SER A 93 9.05 4.47 -3.56
N ILE A 94 9.03 4.03 -2.30
CA ILE A 94 10.26 3.89 -1.50
C ILE A 94 11.17 2.81 -2.06
N ALA A 95 10.61 1.69 -2.52
CA ALA A 95 11.38 0.62 -3.14
C ALA A 95 12.06 1.08 -4.43
N GLN A 96 11.34 1.79 -5.31
CA GLN A 96 11.92 2.36 -6.54
C GLN A 96 13.04 3.35 -6.22
N ALA A 97 12.83 4.24 -5.24
CA ALA A 97 13.84 5.20 -4.83
C ALA A 97 15.05 4.51 -4.17
N TYR A 98 14.84 3.46 -3.38
CA TYR A 98 15.92 2.66 -2.81
C TYR A 98 16.74 1.94 -3.88
N ILE A 99 16.07 1.37 -4.90
CA ILE A 99 16.74 0.76 -6.05
C ILE A 99 17.60 1.80 -6.77
N ALA A 100 17.06 3.02 -7.00
CA ALA A 100 17.81 4.10 -7.64
C ALA A 100 19.05 4.51 -6.82
N ASP A 101 18.95 4.55 -5.49
CA ASP A 101 20.07 4.91 -4.61
C ASP A 101 21.18 3.86 -4.58
N VAL A 102 20.85 2.56 -4.73
CA VAL A 102 21.83 1.47 -4.68
C VAL A 102 22.36 1.02 -6.05
N THR A 103 21.80 1.55 -7.14
CA THR A 103 22.24 1.24 -8.51
C THR A 103 23.32 2.22 -8.94
N ASP A 104 24.54 1.72 -9.20
CA ASP A 104 25.64 2.53 -9.70
C ASP A 104 25.35 3.11 -11.10
N LYS A 105 25.63 4.41 -11.29
CA LYS A 105 25.53 5.10 -12.60
C LYS A 105 26.33 4.43 -13.72
N LYS A 106 27.32 3.57 -13.40
CA LYS A 106 28.23 2.92 -14.34
C LYS A 106 27.63 1.75 -15.14
N ILE A 107 26.41 1.32 -14.83
CA ILE A 107 25.75 0.20 -15.54
C ILE A 107 25.00 0.68 -16.80
N VAL A 108 24.89 1.99 -17.04
CA VAL A 108 24.41 2.51 -18.33
C VAL A 108 25.45 2.12 -19.40
N PRO A 109 25.10 1.27 -20.40
CA PRO A 109 26.03 0.91 -21.44
C PRO A 109 26.52 2.17 -22.13
N LYS A 110 27.83 2.26 -22.37
CA LYS A 110 28.49 3.43 -22.97
C LYS A 110 28.06 3.71 -24.43
N GLU A 111 27.15 2.89 -24.95
CA GLU A 111 26.61 2.87 -26.32
C GLU A 111 25.51 3.93 -26.54
N TRP A 112 25.12 4.65 -25.49
CA TRP A 112 24.00 5.60 -25.47
C TRP A 112 24.44 7.06 -25.24
N GLU A 113 25.75 7.35 -25.32
CA GLU A 113 26.35 8.70 -25.36
C GLU A 113 26.78 9.06 -26.79
#